data_AF-A0A4Y9N1F0-F1
#
_entry.id   AF-A0A4Y9N1F0-F1
#
_cell.length_a   1.000
_cell.length_b   1.000
_cell.length_c   1.000
_cell.angle_alpha   90.00
_cell.angle_beta   90.00
_cell.angle_gamma   90.00
#
_symmetry.space_group_name_H-M   'P 1'
#
loop_
_entity.id
_entity.type
_entity.pdbx_description
1 polymer ?
#
loop_
_entity_poly.entity_id
_entity_poly.type
_entity_poly.pdbx_seq_one_letter_code
_entity_poly.pdbx_strand_id
1 'polypeptide(L)'
;MLKTFYTGPTGWHDHQLPDGTVIWTSPTGRTHTTTPAGALYFPHLAHPSNDLPPPEHPTTHTALSPERGLAMPTRRRTRAEDRAYRITWERNRNHTHHDANPPPF
;
A
#
# COMPACT_ATOMS: atom_id res chain seq x y z
N MET A 1 5.43 18.91 0.69
CA MET A 1 5.38 17.49 1.11
C MET A 1 4.56 16.73 0.07
N LEU A 2 5.22 15.92 -0.76
CA LEU A 2 4.65 15.23 -1.92
C LEU A 2 3.92 13.96 -1.47
N LYS A 3 2.60 13.88 -1.68
CA LYS A 3 1.85 12.63 -1.52
C LYS A 3 1.90 11.88 -2.85
N THR A 4 2.35 10.63 -2.76
CA THR A 4 2.81 9.80 -3.87
C THR A 4 1.67 9.45 -4.84
N PHE A 5 2.00 9.54 -6.14
CA PHE A 5 1.19 9.29 -7.34
C PHE A 5 0.19 10.40 -7.70
N TYR A 6 0.60 11.25 -8.64
CA TYR A 6 -0.31 12.15 -9.35
C TYR A 6 -1.21 11.30 -10.24
N THR A 7 -2.42 10.97 -9.76
CA THR A 7 -3.45 10.16 -10.45
C THR A 7 -4.68 11.02 -10.77
N GLY A 8 -5.53 10.61 -11.73
CA GLY A 8 -6.71 11.36 -12.19
C GLY A 8 -6.55 11.82 -13.65
N PRO A 9 -7.48 12.57 -14.27
CA PRO A 9 -7.51 12.81 -15.72
C PRO A 9 -6.22 13.29 -16.39
N THR A 10 -5.35 13.94 -15.61
CA THR A 10 -4.06 14.47 -16.06
C THR A 10 -2.86 13.76 -15.42
N GLY A 11 -3.09 12.68 -14.67
CA GLY A 11 -2.12 11.92 -13.91
C GLY A 11 -1.55 10.69 -14.64
N TRP A 12 -0.84 9.85 -13.88
CA TRP A 12 -0.39 8.54 -14.32
C TRP A 12 -1.57 7.58 -14.46
N HIS A 13 -1.55 6.77 -15.51
CA HIS A 13 -2.51 5.68 -15.75
C HIS A 13 -1.79 4.47 -16.34
N ASP A 14 -2.26 3.26 -16.05
CA ASP A 14 -1.74 2.03 -16.61
C ASP A 14 -2.80 1.20 -17.34
N HIS A 15 -2.34 0.40 -18.29
CA HIS A 15 -3.11 -0.64 -18.96
C HIS A 15 -2.35 -1.96 -18.84
N GLN A 16 -2.98 -2.96 -18.23
CA GLN A 16 -2.39 -4.27 -17.98
C GLN A 16 -2.94 -5.28 -18.98
N LEU A 17 -2.03 -6.02 -19.62
CA LEU A 17 -2.36 -7.07 -20.59
C LEU A 17 -2.41 -8.44 -19.91
N PRO A 18 -3.15 -9.43 -20.48
CA PRO A 18 -3.24 -10.78 -19.92
C PRO A 18 -1.89 -11.51 -19.83
N ASP A 19 -0.91 -11.14 -20.66
CA ASP A 19 0.45 -11.68 -20.64
C ASP A 19 1.34 -11.09 -19.53
N GLY A 20 0.78 -10.24 -18.67
CA GLY A 20 1.47 -9.57 -17.58
C GLY A 20 2.22 -8.30 -17.98
N THR A 21 2.16 -7.90 -19.26
CA THR A 21 2.74 -6.63 -19.71
C THR A 21 1.95 -5.45 -19.14
N VAL A 22 2.66 -4.46 -18.58
CA VAL A 22 2.08 -3.21 -18.06
C VAL A 22 2.53 -2.04 -18.90
N ILE A 23 1.56 -1.31 -19.47
CA ILE A 23 1.77 -0.09 -20.25
C ILE A 23 1.44 1.10 -19.37
N TRP A 24 2.46 1.88 -18.99
CA TRP A 24 2.32 3.09 -18.17
C TRP A 24 2.26 4.33 -19.05
N THR A 25 1.27 5.20 -18.82
CA THR A 25 1.19 6.54 -19.43
C THR A 25 1.45 7.59 -18.37
N SER A 26 2.48 8.41 -18.60
CA SER A 26 2.84 9.53 -17.73
C SER A 26 1.87 10.71 -17.90
N PRO A 27 1.83 11.64 -16.93
CA PRO A 27 1.09 12.91 -17.03
C PRO A 27 1.44 13.75 -18.26
N THR A 28 2.66 13.60 -18.76
CA THR A 28 3.16 14.27 -19.97
C THR A 28 2.81 13.54 -21.27
N GLY A 29 2.05 12.44 -21.20
CA GLY A 29 1.65 11.63 -22.34
C GLY A 29 2.70 10.62 -22.83
N ARG A 30 3.88 10.55 -22.20
CA ARG A 30 4.88 9.51 -22.51
C ARG A 30 4.42 8.13 -22.06
N THR A 31 4.66 7.12 -22.89
CA THR A 31 4.33 5.73 -22.60
C THR A 31 5.57 4.90 -22.32
N HIS A 32 5.50 4.04 -21.30
CA HIS A 32 6.56 3.13 -20.90
C HIS A 32 5.99 1.71 -20.75
N THR A 33 6.60 0.75 -21.43
CA THR A 33 6.18 -0.67 -21.38
C THR A 33 7.11 -1.45 -20.49
N THR A 34 6.55 -2.21 -19.54
CA THR A 34 7.29 -3.08 -18.64
C THR A 34 6.73 -4.50 -18.74
N THR A 35 7.62 -5.47 -18.86
CA THR A 35 7.28 -6.90 -18.85
C THR A 35 7.89 -7.55 -17.59
N PRO A 36 7.22 -8.51 -16.94
CA PRO A 36 7.74 -9.15 -15.74
C PRO A 36 9.04 -9.92 -16.03
N ALA A 37 10.16 -9.49 -15.45
CA ALA A 37 11.44 -10.19 -15.56
C ALA A 37 11.40 -11.60 -14.97
N GLY A 38 10.48 -11.86 -14.03
CA GLY A 38 10.27 -13.20 -13.47
C GLY A 38 9.92 -14.25 -14.52
N ALA A 39 9.27 -13.86 -15.62
CA ALA A 39 8.97 -14.74 -16.75
C ALA A 39 10.24 -15.33 -17.41
N LEU A 40 11.38 -14.62 -17.35
CA LEU A 40 12.66 -15.10 -17.88
C LEU A 40 13.22 -16.25 -17.04
N TYR A 41 13.05 -16.19 -15.71
CA TYR A 41 13.61 -17.16 -14.77
C TYR A 41 12.65 -18.31 -14.46
N PHE A 42 11.34 -18.06 -14.57
CA PHE A 42 10.29 -19.00 -14.24
C PHE A 42 9.26 -19.03 -15.37
N PRO A 43 9.51 -19.77 -16.47
CA PRO A 43 8.64 -19.78 -17.65
C PRO A 43 7.18 -20.15 -17.34
N HIS A 44 6.95 -20.95 -16.29
CA HIS A 44 5.59 -21.30 -15.87
C HIS A 44 4.78 -20.08 -15.38
N LEU A 45 5.44 -19.03 -14.85
CA LEU A 45 4.80 -17.77 -14.45
C LEU A 45 4.50 -16.85 -15.64
N ALA A 46 5.04 -17.14 -16.82
CA ALA A 46 4.75 -16.39 -18.05
C ALA A 46 3.41 -16.78 -18.69
N HIS A 47 2.78 -17.86 -18.20
CA HIS A 47 1.48 -18.28 -18.68
C HIS A 47 0.37 -17.45 -18.02
N PRO A 48 -0.51 -16.80 -18.81
CA PRO A 48 -1.67 -16.11 -18.28
C PRO A 48 -2.53 -17.04 -17.41
N SER A 49 -2.95 -16.57 -16.24
CA SER A 49 -3.86 -17.30 -15.35
C SER A 49 -5.29 -17.28 -15.90
N ASN A 50 -5.59 -18.12 -16.90
CA ASN A 50 -6.90 -18.26 -17.56
C ASN A 50 -7.50 -16.95 -18.12
N ASP A 51 -8.56 -17.08 -18.92
CA ASP A 51 -9.39 -15.94 -19.32
C ASP A 51 -10.13 -15.41 -18.08
N LEU A 52 -9.48 -14.49 -17.36
CA LEU A 52 -10.15 -13.66 -16.38
C LEU A 52 -11.12 -12.74 -17.13
N PRO A 53 -12.34 -12.52 -16.60
CA PRO A 53 -13.19 -11.47 -17.14
C PRO A 53 -12.37 -10.16 -17.13
N PRO A 54 -12.52 -9.31 -18.17
CA PRO A 54 -11.86 -8.01 -18.19
C PRO A 54 -12.06 -7.34 -16.84
N PRO A 55 -11.00 -6.77 -16.23
CA PRO A 55 -11.19 -6.00 -15.01
C PRO A 55 -12.32 -5.01 -15.27
N GLU A 56 -13.21 -4.82 -14.30
CA GLU A 56 -14.06 -3.64 -14.28
C GLU A 56 -13.13 -2.43 -14.08
N HIS A 57 -12.43 -2.05 -15.13
CA HIS A 57 -11.84 -0.74 -15.24
C HIS A 57 -13.03 0.21 -15.13
N PRO A 58 -13.07 1.12 -14.14
CA PRO A 58 -14.03 2.19 -14.19
C PRO A 58 -13.76 2.95 -15.48
N THR A 59 -14.54 2.65 -16.52
CA THR A 59 -14.50 3.28 -17.86
C THR A 59 -14.97 4.73 -17.80
N THR A 60 -15.41 5.17 -16.62
CA THR A 60 -15.75 6.53 -16.31
C THR A 60 -14.69 7.14 -15.40
N HIS A 61 -14.18 8.29 -15.81
CA HIS A 61 -13.60 9.34 -14.95
C HIS A 61 -14.50 9.77 -13.77
N THR A 62 -15.59 9.05 -13.50
CA THR A 62 -16.67 9.42 -12.59
C THR A 62 -16.72 8.38 -11.49
N ALA A 63 -15.90 8.65 -10.47
CA ALA A 63 -15.93 8.19 -9.08
C ALA A 63 -14.51 7.83 -8.62
N LEU A 64 -13.57 8.76 -8.78
CA LEU A 64 -12.55 8.88 -7.74
C LEU A 64 -13.37 9.14 -6.47
N SER A 65 -13.52 8.14 -5.59
CA SER A 65 -14.19 8.34 -4.31
C SER A 65 -13.68 9.64 -3.71
N PRO A 66 -14.52 10.50 -3.11
CA PRO A 66 -14.07 11.77 -2.54
C PRO A 66 -12.91 11.58 -1.53
N GLU A 67 -12.75 10.36 -1.02
CA GLU A 67 -11.69 9.89 -0.15
C GLU A 67 -10.31 9.74 -0.84
N ARG A 68 -10.25 9.60 -2.18
CA ARG A 68 -9.03 9.37 -2.97
C ARG A 68 -8.09 10.59 -3.02
N GLY A 69 -8.51 11.72 -2.46
CA GLY A 69 -7.68 12.90 -2.24
C GLY A 69 -7.36 13.19 -0.77
N LEU A 70 -7.95 12.46 0.19
CA LEU A 70 -7.72 12.71 1.61
C LEU A 70 -6.27 12.48 1.96
N ALA A 71 -5.67 13.37 2.75
CA ALA A 71 -4.33 13.16 3.29
C ALA A 71 -4.31 11.89 4.15
N MET A 72 -3.15 11.24 4.22
CA MET A 72 -2.98 10.19 5.24
C MET A 72 -3.18 10.82 6.61
N PRO A 73 -3.89 10.17 7.55
CA PRO A 73 -4.06 10.70 8.89
C PRO A 73 -2.68 10.98 9.50
N THR A 74 -2.53 12.16 10.09
CA THR A 74 -1.30 12.55 10.77
C THR A 74 -1.26 11.91 12.14
N ARG A 75 -0.05 11.58 12.62
CA ARG A 75 0.10 11.04 13.97
C ARG A 75 -0.30 12.13 14.96
N ARG A 76 -1.20 11.78 15.90
CA ARG A 76 -1.59 12.67 17.01
C ARG A 76 -0.51 12.83 18.08
N ARG A 77 0.43 11.88 18.16
CA ARG A 77 1.54 11.84 19.14
C ARG A 77 2.85 11.55 18.44
N THR A 78 3.94 12.02 19.04
CA THR A 78 5.28 11.70 18.55
C THR A 78 5.63 10.23 18.83
N ARG A 79 6.57 9.65 18.07
CA ARG A 79 7.05 8.28 18.35
C ARG A 79 7.67 8.14 19.75
N ALA A 80 8.29 9.22 20.24
CA ALA A 80 8.87 9.28 21.58
C ALA A 80 7.78 9.20 22.66
N GLU A 81 6.70 9.96 22.52
CA GLU A 81 5.54 9.91 23.41
C GLU A 81 4.87 8.53 23.41
N ASP A 82 4.61 7.95 22.23
CA ASP A 82 4.00 6.62 22.13
C ASP A 82 4.89 5.55 22.78
N ARG A 83 6.21 5.67 22.63
CA ARG A 83 7.17 4.77 23.26
C ARG A 83 7.18 4.94 24.77
N ALA A 84 7.21 6.18 25.27
CA ALA A 84 7.17 6.47 26.69
C ALA A 84 5.87 5.94 27.32
N TYR A 85 4.73 6.20 26.68
CA TYR A 85 3.42 5.70 27.12
C TYR A 85 3.41 4.17 27.21
N ARG A 86 3.89 3.47 26.15
CA ARG A 86 3.95 2.01 26.14
C ARG A 86 4.82 1.46 27.27
N ILE A 87 6.00 2.01 27.47
CA ILE A 87 6.92 1.57 28.54
C ILE A 87 6.29 1.77 29.92
N THR A 88 5.69 2.94 30.18
CA THR A 88 5.05 3.22 31.47
C THR A 88 3.87 2.28 31.70
N TRP A 89 3.07 2.01 30.68
CA TRP A 89 1.97 1.05 30.76
C TRP A 89 2.47 -0.36 31.08
N GLU A 90 3.49 -0.84 30.37
CA GLU A 90 4.10 -2.15 30.61
C GLU A 90 4.71 -2.26 32.02
N ARG A 91 5.40 -1.22 32.48
CA ARG A 91 5.94 -1.17 33.85
C ARG A 91 4.83 -1.24 34.89
N ASN A 92 3.78 -0.45 34.76
CA ASN A 92 2.65 -0.48 35.69
C ASN A 92 2.01 -1.86 35.73
N ARG A 93 1.82 -2.49 34.56
CA ARG A 93 1.34 -3.87 34.47
C ARG A 93 2.27 -4.85 35.18
N ASN A 94 3.58 -4.73 34.98
CA ASN A 94 4.56 -5.59 35.64
C ASN A 94 4.59 -5.38 37.16
N HIS A 95 4.48 -4.14 37.63
CA HIS A 95 4.35 -3.81 39.05
C HIS A 95 3.13 -4.51 39.65
N THR A 96 1.95 -4.36 39.03
CA THR A 96 0.73 -5.05 39.53
C THR A 96 0.87 -6.57 39.52
N HIS A 97 1.59 -7.14 38.55
CA HIS A 97 1.83 -8.59 38.50
C HIS A 97 2.78 -9.04 39.62
N HIS A 98 3.85 -8.29 39.87
CA HIS A 98 4.81 -8.57 40.92
C HIS A 98 4.20 -8.43 42.32
N ASP A 99 3.33 -7.43 42.53
CA ASP A 99 2.61 -7.26 43.80
C ASP A 99 1.65 -8.44 44.06
N ALA A 100 1.01 -8.96 43.02
CA ALA A 100 0.12 -10.12 43.11
C ALA A 100 0.86 -11.46 43.22
N ASN A 101 2.03 -11.57 42.59
CA ASN A 101 2.85 -12.78 42.53
C ASN A 101 4.30 -12.42 42.82
N PRO A 102 4.66 -12.16 44.09
CA PRO A 102 6.02 -11.84 44.45
C PRO A 102 6.92 -13.03 44.10
N PRO A 103 8.11 -12.80 43.53
CA PRO A 103 9.02 -13.89 43.20
C PRO A 103 9.38 -14.65 44.47
N PRO A 104 9.43 -16.00 44.41
CA PRO A 104 10.01 -16.76 45.50
C PRO A 104 11.49 -16.38 45.59
N PHE A 105 11.91 -15.98 46.80
CA PHE A 105 13.30 -15.67 47.14
C PHE A 105 14.26 -16.80 46.76
#